data_AF-A0A925ZEA0-F1
#
_entry.id   AF-A0A925ZEA0-F1
#
_cell.length_a   1.000
_cell.length_b   1.000
_cell.length_c   1.000
_cell.angle_alpha   90.00
_cell.angle_beta   90.00
_cell.angle_gamma   90.00
#
_symmetry.space_group_name_H-M   'P 1'
#
loop_
_entity.id
_entity.type
_entity.pdbx_description
1 polymer ?
#
loop_
_entity_poly.entity_id
_entity_poly.type
_entity_poly.pdbx_seq_one_letter_code
_entity_poly.pdbx_strand_id
1 'polypeptide(L)'
;MQSQTSATRISAINASALHSAYSAPSSLHFAPRAPSPSPPIGRSTGPNRHGSRFDFSRLRYDSAMVVFVDVDDTLVLTAGTKRIPMPRSLERIKSLHAEGNILYLWSSGGADYARDSARELGILELFQGFLPKPNLILDDQPLNEWRGLVHEYPAKS
;
A
#
# COMPACT_ATOMS: atom_id res chain seq x y z
N MET A 1 55.92 14.39 11.14
CA MET A 1 55.10 13.17 10.94
C MET A 1 53.65 13.63 10.83
N GLN A 2 53.10 13.68 9.62
CA GLN A 2 51.77 14.22 9.36
C GLN A 2 50.72 13.10 9.35
N SER A 3 49.60 13.39 9.99
CA SER A 3 48.38 12.60 10.12
C SER A 3 47.63 12.44 8.80
N GLN A 4 47.04 11.28 8.55
CA GLN A 4 45.93 11.16 7.60
C GLN A 4 44.78 10.33 8.21
N THR A 5 43.66 11.02 8.37
CA THR A 5 42.33 10.56 8.73
C THR A 5 41.63 10.00 7.49
N SER A 6 41.09 8.79 7.57
CA SER A 6 40.31 8.17 6.50
C SER A 6 38.91 8.77 6.43
N ALA A 7 38.62 9.51 5.35
CA ALA A 7 37.31 10.06 5.04
C ALA A 7 36.60 9.23 3.95
N THR A 8 35.30 9.07 4.17
CA THR A 8 34.25 8.37 3.42
C THR A 8 34.28 8.57 1.90
N ARG A 9 34.25 7.47 1.14
CA ARG A 9 33.91 7.47 -0.30
C ARG A 9 32.40 7.34 -0.46
N ILE A 10 31.72 8.46 -0.74
CA ILE A 10 30.38 8.43 -1.36
C ILE A 10 30.61 8.33 -2.86
N SER A 11 30.32 7.17 -3.44
CA SER A 11 30.32 6.95 -4.89
C SER A 11 29.17 7.73 -5.54
N ALA A 12 29.54 8.58 -6.50
CA ALA A 12 28.63 9.32 -7.36
C ALA A 12 27.69 8.36 -8.12
N ILE A 13 26.39 8.57 -8.00
CA ILE A 13 25.39 7.92 -8.83
C ILE A 13 25.41 8.62 -10.19
N ASN A 14 25.71 7.86 -11.25
CA ASN A 14 25.68 8.30 -12.63
C ASN A 14 24.28 8.79 -13.03
N ALA A 15 24.16 10.05 -13.43
CA ALA A 15 22.92 10.68 -13.89
C ALA A 15 22.32 10.07 -15.19
N SER A 16 23.04 9.14 -15.83
CA SER A 16 22.61 8.41 -17.03
C SER A 16 21.68 7.23 -16.76
N ALA A 17 21.50 6.79 -15.51
CA ALA A 17 20.56 5.72 -15.15
C ALA A 17 19.11 6.20 -14.94
N LEU A 18 18.87 7.51 -14.86
CA LEU A 18 17.54 8.10 -14.62
C LEU A 18 16.70 8.29 -15.90
N HIS A 19 17.29 8.18 -17.09
CA HIS A 19 16.58 8.45 -18.35
C HIS A 19 15.82 7.24 -18.93
N SER A 20 15.95 6.04 -18.35
CA SER A 20 15.28 4.83 -18.89
C SER A 20 13.98 4.46 -18.17
N ALA A 21 13.60 5.16 -17.09
CA ALA A 21 12.41 4.85 -16.29
C ALA A 21 11.18 5.73 -16.59
N TYR A 22 11.31 6.77 -17.43
CA TYR A 22 10.21 7.65 -17.85
C TYR A 22 9.90 7.50 -19.35
N SER A 23 9.58 6.28 -19.77
CA SER A 23 8.73 6.10 -20.96
C SER A 23 7.30 5.91 -20.47
N ALA A 24 6.57 7.01 -20.33
CA ALA A 24 5.14 6.96 -20.06
C ALA A 24 4.42 6.28 -21.23
N PRO A 25 3.62 5.22 -21.03
CA PRO A 25 2.66 4.83 -22.05
C PRO A 25 1.64 5.95 -22.20
N SER A 26 1.50 6.42 -23.43
CA SER A 26 0.50 7.40 -23.83
C SER A 26 -0.90 6.96 -23.40
N SER A 27 -1.58 7.83 -22.65
CA SER A 27 -3.04 7.87 -22.48
C SER A 27 -3.72 6.56 -22.05
N LEU A 28 -3.64 6.27 -20.74
CA LEU A 28 -4.67 5.47 -20.07
C LEU A 28 -5.95 6.32 -19.97
N HIS A 29 -6.86 6.11 -20.92
CA HIS A 29 -8.24 6.54 -20.79
C HIS A 29 -8.87 5.76 -19.62
N PHE A 30 -9.02 6.43 -18.47
CA PHE A 30 -9.88 5.97 -17.38
C PHE A 30 -11.33 6.11 -17.82
N ALA A 31 -11.86 5.11 -18.52
CA ALA A 31 -13.30 5.00 -18.70
C ALA A 31 -13.91 4.58 -17.35
N PRO A 32 -14.81 5.35 -16.73
CA PRO A 32 -15.52 4.88 -15.56
C PRO A 32 -16.35 3.67 -15.98
N ARG A 33 -16.12 2.52 -15.32
CA ARG A 33 -16.97 1.35 -15.48
C ARG A 33 -18.37 1.72 -15.01
N ALA A 34 -19.35 1.66 -15.90
CA ALA A 34 -20.73 1.98 -15.56
C ALA A 34 -21.19 1.12 -14.36
N PRO A 35 -21.90 1.70 -13.37
CA PRO A 35 -22.43 0.92 -12.27
C PRO A 35 -23.48 -0.07 -12.80
N SER A 36 -23.39 -1.32 -12.33
CA SER A 36 -24.40 -2.36 -12.55
C SER A 36 -25.78 -1.84 -12.15
N PRO A 37 -26.87 -2.11 -12.90
CA PRO A 37 -28.20 -1.73 -12.49
C PRO A 37 -28.57 -2.45 -11.19
N SER A 38 -28.96 -1.68 -10.18
CA SER A 38 -29.54 -2.18 -8.94
C SER A 38 -30.99 -2.64 -9.17
N PRO A 39 -31.52 -3.61 -8.40
CA PRO A 39 -32.90 -4.06 -8.53
C PRO A 39 -33.89 -2.95 -8.15
N PRO A 40 -35.15 -3.00 -8.64
CA PRO A 40 -36.11 -1.92 -8.46
C PRO A 40 -36.51 -1.73 -7.00
N ILE A 41 -36.36 -0.50 -6.52
CA ILE A 41 -36.84 -0.05 -5.20
C ILE A 41 -38.35 0.13 -5.26
N GLY A 42 -39.07 -0.64 -4.45
CA GLY A 42 -40.52 -0.48 -4.24
C GLY A 42 -40.86 0.89 -3.66
N ARG A 43 -41.89 1.54 -4.23
CA ARG A 43 -42.41 2.82 -3.74
C ARG A 43 -43.10 2.64 -2.39
N SER A 44 -42.73 3.45 -1.40
CA SER A 44 -43.61 3.80 -0.28
C SER A 44 -43.66 5.32 -0.16
N THR A 45 -44.88 5.84 -0.19
CA THR A 45 -45.29 7.24 -0.15
C THR A 45 -45.50 7.71 1.30
N GLY A 46 -44.94 8.86 1.69
CA GLY A 46 -45.33 9.54 2.94
C GLY A 46 -44.37 10.67 3.37
N PRO A 47 -44.84 11.91 3.63
CA PRO A 47 -43.97 13.08 3.83
C PRO A 47 -43.80 13.44 5.33
N ASN A 48 -42.62 13.90 5.76
CA ASN A 48 -42.38 15.33 6.04
C ASN A 48 -40.98 15.60 6.62
N ARG A 49 -40.56 16.85 6.40
CA ARG A 49 -39.28 17.48 6.66
C ARG A 49 -38.94 17.53 8.16
N HIS A 50 -37.66 17.34 8.51
CA HIS A 50 -36.88 18.18 9.45
C HIS A 50 -35.39 17.76 9.44
N GLY A 51 -34.49 18.71 9.21
CA GLY A 51 -33.05 18.57 9.43
C GLY A 51 -32.31 17.66 8.44
N SER A 52 -31.80 18.24 7.35
CA SER A 52 -30.65 17.69 6.65
C SER A 52 -29.46 17.69 7.62
N ARG A 53 -29.39 16.69 8.50
CA ARG A 53 -28.11 16.21 8.98
C ARG A 53 -27.49 15.56 7.75
N PHE A 54 -26.46 16.18 7.20
CA PHE A 54 -25.57 15.49 6.29
C PHE A 54 -25.15 14.19 6.98
N ASP A 55 -25.65 13.07 6.47
CA ASP A 55 -25.24 11.77 6.93
C ASP A 55 -23.85 11.49 6.35
N PHE A 56 -22.82 11.88 7.11
CA PHE A 56 -21.43 11.63 6.77
C PHE A 56 -21.08 10.14 6.69
N SER A 57 -21.97 9.22 7.11
CA SER A 57 -21.75 7.78 6.90
C SER A 57 -21.82 7.37 5.43
N ARG A 58 -22.43 8.19 4.55
CA ARG A 58 -22.49 8.01 3.10
C ARG A 58 -21.38 8.71 2.31
N LEU A 59 -20.52 9.49 2.97
CA LEU A 59 -19.32 10.10 2.37
C LEU A 59 -18.06 9.31 2.70
N ARG A 60 -18.19 8.03 3.09
CA ARG A 60 -17.04 7.14 3.03
C ARG A 60 -16.67 7.02 1.56
N TYR A 61 -15.48 7.48 1.21
CA TYR A 61 -14.69 6.77 0.24
C TYR A 61 -14.83 5.27 0.60
N ASP A 62 -15.45 4.51 -0.31
CA ASP A 62 -16.14 3.23 -0.10
C ASP A 62 -15.43 2.22 0.83
N SER A 63 -16.20 1.39 1.52
CA SER A 63 -15.90 0.45 2.64
C SER A 63 -14.58 -0.33 2.70
N ALA A 64 -13.71 -0.26 1.69
CA ALA A 64 -12.41 -0.91 1.60
C ALA A 64 -11.29 -0.06 2.22
N MET A 65 -10.48 -0.65 3.08
CA MET A 65 -9.23 -0.05 3.57
C MET A 65 -8.16 -0.03 2.48
N VAL A 66 -7.27 0.96 2.55
CA VAL A 66 -6.00 0.95 1.82
C VAL A 66 -4.92 0.47 2.78
N VAL A 67 -4.28 -0.65 2.47
CA VAL A 67 -3.33 -1.34 3.34
C VAL A 67 -1.95 -1.31 2.69
N PHE A 68 -0.97 -0.81 3.42
CA PHE A 68 0.44 -0.88 3.04
C PHE A 68 1.12 -1.98 3.84
N VAL A 69 1.63 -2.99 3.14
CA VAL A 69 2.23 -4.19 3.71
C VAL A 69 3.74 -4.13 3.53
N ASP A 70 4.49 -4.34 4.62
CA ASP A 70 5.95 -4.47 4.60
C ASP A 70 6.40 -5.88 4.21
N VAL A 71 7.64 -6.02 3.73
CA VAL A 71 8.24 -7.30 3.34
C VAL A 71 9.01 -7.92 4.51
N ASP A 72 10.14 -7.31 4.88
CA ASP A 72 11.09 -7.91 5.81
C ASP A 72 10.58 -7.85 7.25
N ASP A 73 10.77 -8.93 8.01
CA ASP A 73 10.22 -9.17 9.35
C ASP A 73 8.69 -9.08 9.45
N THR A 74 8.01 -8.98 8.30
CA THR A 74 6.54 -8.93 8.18
C THR A 74 6.03 -10.14 7.42
N LEU A 75 6.34 -10.27 6.12
CA LEU A 75 5.99 -11.43 5.30
C LEU A 75 7.09 -12.49 5.27
N VAL A 76 8.34 -12.07 5.47
CA VAL A 76 9.52 -12.93 5.42
C VAL A 76 10.45 -12.58 6.57
N LEU A 77 10.82 -13.60 7.35
CA LEU A 77 11.96 -13.52 8.26
C LEU A 77 13.23 -13.91 7.51
N THR A 78 14.27 -13.09 7.61
CA THR A 78 15.59 -13.42 7.06
C THR A 78 16.48 -14.01 8.15
N ALA A 79 16.91 -15.26 7.98
CA ALA A 79 17.83 -15.96 8.87
C ALA A 79 19.09 -16.37 8.09
N GLY A 80 20.13 -15.53 8.15
CA GLY A 80 21.31 -15.66 7.29
C GLY A 80 20.93 -15.40 5.83
N THR A 81 21.17 -16.38 4.94
CA THR A 81 20.73 -16.31 3.54
C THR A 81 19.34 -16.91 3.32
N LYS A 82 18.75 -17.52 4.35
CA LYS A 82 17.44 -18.17 4.23
C LYS A 82 16.33 -17.16 4.46
N ARG A 83 15.36 -17.17 3.54
CA ARG A 83 14.09 -16.45 3.66
C ARG A 83 13.03 -17.42 4.12
N ILE A 84 12.42 -17.12 5.27
CA ILE A 84 11.42 -17.96 5.91
C ILE A 84 10.09 -17.22 5.86
N PRO A 85 9.07 -17.73 5.14
CA PRO A 85 7.75 -17.12 5.12
C PRO A 85 7.15 -17.01 6.52
N MET A 86 6.38 -15.94 6.76
CA MET A 86 5.66 -15.67 8.00
C MET A 86 4.17 -16.04 7.84
N PRO A 87 3.72 -17.25 8.25
CA PRO A 87 2.40 -17.75 7.85
C PRO A 87 1.24 -16.90 8.34
N ARG A 88 1.29 -16.40 9.59
CA ARG A 88 0.25 -15.53 10.15
C ARG A 88 0.05 -14.24 9.35
N SER A 89 1.15 -13.60 8.97
CA SER A 89 1.10 -12.39 8.14
C SER A 89 0.52 -12.69 6.76
N LEU A 90 0.89 -13.82 6.16
CA LEU A 90 0.36 -14.27 4.88
C LEU A 90 -1.15 -14.55 4.94
N GLU A 91 -1.62 -15.20 6.01
CA GLU A 91 -3.05 -15.41 6.26
C GLU A 91 -3.78 -14.08 6.43
N ARG A 92 -3.20 -13.14 7.17
CA ARG A 92 -3.79 -11.83 7.41
C ARG A 92 -3.98 -11.02 6.13
N ILE A 93 -2.97 -10.95 5.26
CA ILE A 93 -3.09 -10.21 3.98
C ILE A 93 -4.08 -10.87 3.02
N LYS A 94 -4.19 -12.20 3.05
CA LYS A 94 -5.18 -12.94 2.26
C LYS A 94 -6.60 -12.63 2.73
N SER A 95 -6.83 -12.57 4.05
CA SER A 95 -8.11 -12.15 4.63
C SER A 95 -8.45 -10.72 4.22
N LEU A 96 -7.50 -9.78 4.39
CA LEU A 96 -7.71 -8.38 4.01
C LEU A 96 -8.06 -8.24 2.52
N HIS A 97 -7.37 -8.95 1.63
CA HIS A 97 -7.70 -8.95 0.21
C HIS A 97 -9.09 -9.55 -0.05
N ALA A 98 -9.44 -10.67 0.60
CA ALA A 98 -10.76 -11.31 0.46
C ALA A 98 -11.92 -10.44 1.00
N GLU A 99 -11.66 -9.59 1.99
CA GLU A 99 -12.59 -8.57 2.51
C GLU A 99 -12.81 -7.40 1.53
N GLY A 100 -12.08 -7.36 0.41
CA GLY A 100 -12.19 -6.32 -0.62
C GLY A 100 -11.30 -5.10 -0.38
N ASN A 101 -10.32 -5.19 0.53
CA ASN A 101 -9.37 -4.11 0.77
C ASN A 101 -8.34 -4.00 -0.37
N ILE A 102 -7.78 -2.80 -0.54
CA ILE A 102 -6.74 -2.51 -1.53
C ILE A 102 -5.39 -2.62 -0.86
N LEU A 103 -4.53 -3.52 -1.36
CA LEU A 103 -3.21 -3.76 -0.77
C LEU A 103 -2.10 -3.21 -1.67
N TYR A 104 -1.13 -2.55 -1.06
CA TYR A 104 0.16 -2.18 -1.67
C TYR A 104 1.28 -2.87 -0.90
N LEU A 105 2.25 -3.46 -1.59
CA LEU A 105 3.43 -4.02 -0.96
C LEU A 105 4.58 -3.01 -1.08
N TRP A 106 5.26 -2.72 0.01
CA TRP A 106 6.41 -1.82 0.01
C TRP A 106 7.63 -2.41 0.73
N SER A 107 8.81 -1.91 0.39
CA SER A 107 10.04 -2.28 1.07
C SER A 107 11.07 -1.16 1.01
N SER A 108 11.94 -1.08 2.01
CA SER A 108 13.16 -0.27 1.95
C SER A 108 14.12 -0.75 0.85
N GLY A 109 14.03 -2.01 0.42
CA GLY A 109 14.77 -2.57 -0.71
C GLY A 109 14.26 -2.11 -2.09
N GLY A 110 13.18 -1.32 -2.13
CA GLY A 110 12.61 -0.79 -3.37
C GLY A 110 11.43 -1.59 -3.93
N ALA A 111 10.79 -1.05 -4.96
CA ALA A 111 9.60 -1.63 -5.58
C ALA A 111 9.87 -2.99 -6.23
N ASP A 112 11.02 -3.16 -6.89
CA ASP A 112 11.37 -4.43 -7.54
C ASP A 112 11.59 -5.54 -6.53
N TYR A 113 12.29 -5.25 -5.43
CA TYR A 113 12.45 -6.19 -4.32
C TYR A 113 11.10 -6.60 -3.69
N ALA A 114 10.18 -5.64 -3.52
CA ALA A 114 8.82 -5.93 -3.05
C ALA A 114 8.08 -6.88 -4.02
N ARG A 115 8.09 -6.56 -5.33
CA ARG A 115 7.47 -7.40 -6.36
C ARG A 115 8.06 -8.81 -6.40
N ASP A 116 9.37 -8.92 -6.36
CA ASP A 116 10.07 -10.20 -6.42
C ASP A 116 9.76 -11.06 -5.19
N SER A 117 9.67 -10.44 -4.01
CA SER A 117 9.25 -11.12 -2.78
C SER A 117 7.82 -11.66 -2.87
N ALA A 118 6.88 -10.88 -3.42
CA ALA A 118 5.52 -11.36 -3.65
C ALA A 118 5.45 -12.50 -4.66
N ARG A 119 6.31 -12.49 -5.69
CA ARG A 119 6.42 -13.57 -6.68
C ARG A 119 6.94 -14.86 -6.04
N GLU A 120 8.00 -14.76 -5.23
CA GLU A 120 8.59 -15.88 -4.49
C GLU A 120 7.55 -16.55 -3.58
N LEU A 121 6.69 -15.75 -2.96
CA LEU A 121 5.64 -16.20 -2.05
C LEU A 121 4.34 -16.64 -2.76
N GLY A 122 4.23 -16.44 -4.08
CA GLY A 122 3.03 -16.76 -4.84
C GLY A 122 1.79 -15.95 -4.46
N ILE A 123 1.95 -14.65 -4.22
CA ILE A 123 0.89 -13.73 -3.76
C ILE A 123 0.86 -12.41 -4.56
N LEU A 124 1.38 -12.40 -5.79
CA LEU A 124 1.46 -11.20 -6.63
C LEU A 124 0.09 -10.56 -6.85
N GLU A 125 -0.91 -11.40 -7.08
CA GLU A 125 -2.29 -11.02 -7.40
C GLU A 125 -3.04 -10.35 -6.25
N LEU A 126 -2.52 -10.45 -5.01
CA LEU A 126 -3.14 -9.79 -3.86
C LEU A 126 -2.91 -8.27 -3.85
N PHE A 127 -1.93 -7.76 -4.61
CA PHE A 127 -1.48 -6.37 -4.51
C PHE A 127 -1.84 -5.54 -5.74
N GLN A 128 -2.38 -4.35 -5.50
CA GLN A 128 -2.66 -3.33 -6.51
C GLN A 128 -1.37 -2.69 -7.05
N GLY A 129 -0.29 -2.68 -6.27
CA GLY A 129 1.00 -2.13 -6.67
C GLY A 129 2.14 -2.46 -5.71
N PHE A 130 3.37 -2.22 -6.20
CA PHE A 130 4.63 -2.44 -5.49
C PHE A 130 5.41 -1.13 -5.43
N LEU A 131 5.86 -0.73 -4.25
CA LEU A 131 6.40 0.61 -3.99
C LEU A 131 7.72 0.54 -3.19
N PRO A 132 8.65 1.49 -3.35
CA PRO A 132 9.65 1.73 -2.32
C PRO A 132 8.95 2.30 -1.06
N LYS A 133 9.47 2.00 0.14
CA LYS A 133 9.09 2.76 1.33
C LYS A 133 9.51 4.23 1.16
N PRO A 134 8.67 5.19 1.56
CA PRO A 134 9.01 6.60 1.41
C PRO A 134 10.20 6.98 2.30
N ASN A 135 11.09 7.83 1.79
CA ASN A 135 12.15 8.45 2.60
C ASN A 135 11.67 9.71 3.32
N LEU A 136 10.57 10.30 2.88
CA LEU A 136 9.98 11.51 3.42
C LEU A 136 8.46 11.43 3.26
N ILE A 137 7.74 11.74 4.34
CA ILE A 137 6.31 11.99 4.32
C ILE A 137 6.13 13.45 4.70
N LEU A 138 5.52 14.23 3.81
CA LEU A 138 5.14 15.62 4.05
C LEU A 138 3.64 15.65 4.33
N ASP A 139 3.30 15.92 5.57
CA ASP A 139 1.93 15.94 6.06
C ASP A 139 1.85 16.97 7.21
N ASP A 140 0.69 17.60 7.41
CA ASP A 140 0.47 18.55 8.51
C ASP A 140 0.22 17.84 9.85
N GLN A 141 0.00 16.53 9.83
CA GLN A 141 -0.19 15.71 11.02
C GLN A 141 0.85 14.57 11.09
N PRO A 142 1.30 14.19 12.29
CA PRO A 142 2.11 12.98 12.45
C PRO A 142 1.25 11.74 12.15
N LEU A 143 1.88 10.67 11.65
CA LEU A 143 1.17 9.46 11.21
C LEU A 143 0.24 8.86 12.27
N ASN A 144 0.64 8.89 13.55
CA ASN A 144 -0.16 8.35 14.65
C ASN A 144 -1.42 9.16 14.97
N GLU A 145 -1.57 10.35 14.40
CA GLU A 145 -2.77 11.19 14.52
C GLU A 145 -3.70 11.06 13.31
N TRP A 146 -3.28 10.34 12.26
CA TRP A 146 -4.10 10.14 11.06
C TRP A 146 -5.40 9.39 11.40
N ARG A 147 -6.52 10.01 11.05
CA ARG A 147 -7.86 9.49 11.36
C ARG A 147 -8.05 8.10 10.74
N GLY A 148 -8.25 7.10 11.59
CA GLY A 148 -8.56 5.73 11.17
C GLY A 148 -7.34 4.90 10.76
N LEU A 149 -6.11 5.42 10.91
CA LEU A 149 -4.90 4.61 10.72
C LEU A 149 -4.80 3.57 11.84
N VAL A 150 -4.59 2.31 11.44
CA VAL A 150 -4.28 1.22 12.34
C VAL A 150 -2.91 0.67 11.96
N HIS A 151 -2.00 0.60 12.94
CA HIS A 151 -0.72 -0.06 12.78
C HIS A 151 -0.78 -1.44 13.45
N GLU A 152 -0.65 -2.50 12.66
CA GLU A 152 -0.73 -3.90 13.11
C GLU A 152 0.65 -4.57 13.06
N TYR A 153 0.99 -5.37 14.08
CA TYR A 153 2.17 -6.24 14.11
C TYR A 153 1.75 -7.71 14.06
N PRO A 154 1.39 -8.26 12.88
CA PRO A 154 0.72 -9.56 12.76
C PRO A 154 1.53 -10.75 13.30
N ALA A 155 2.86 -10.61 13.36
CA ALA A 155 3.75 -11.63 13.94
C ALA A 155 3.67 -11.71 15.49
N LYS A 156 3.11 -10.70 16.17
CA LYS A 156 3.08 -10.58 17.64
C LYS A 156 1.69 -10.74 18.24
N SER A 157 0.66 -10.86 17.42
CA SER A 157 -0.75 -11.04 17.80
C SER A 157 -1.20 -12.50 17.79
#